data_AF-H3CPC1-F1
#
_entry.id   AF-H3CPC1-F1
#
_cell.length_a   1.000
_cell.length_b   1.000
_cell.length_c   1.000
_cell.angle_alpha   90.00
_cell.angle_beta   90.00
_cell.angle_gamma   90.00
#
_symmetry.space_group_name_H-M   'P 1'
#
loop_
_entity.id
_entity.type
_entity.pdbx_description
1 polymer ?
#
loop_
_entity_poly.entity_id
_entity_poly.type
_entity_poly.pdbx_seq_one_letter_code
_entity_poly.pdbx_strand_id
1 'polypeptide(L)'
;AINRPQSHDSINSTIIDKLKSFRKKRYCEACCVETTDEFYCCYDSTWETDESTSQPQRQKSKHTRFTYQRVYTWLFGNQYNFVRFENAARDMQNYRHNYPKHKHNLHRQHKHRAEMPNFNFYCGRQHSEPDGIYIHTFHSDWFERYHKLESVHTYIQWLFPLQEPGMNYRAPPLTRQEIRAFLGSDLAKRNLLKSYKLMLDFYGIRLENERTGAVKRAPNWAERFQNLNMNTHNNLRITRILKSLGTLGYPHYQAPLVRFFLEETLVHQTLPGVKDSALNYFLFAVLDKRQRRKLVRFAYSSYDQDQPFVWCPRNLQ
;
A
#
# COMPACT_ATOMS: atom_id res chain seq x y z
N ALA A 1 -45.20 35.62 1.52
CA ALA A 1 -44.50 34.40 1.92
C ALA A 1 -44.33 33.52 0.69
N ILE A 2 -43.11 33.39 0.16
CA ILE A 2 -42.81 32.47 -0.94
C ILE A 2 -41.69 31.56 -0.43
N ASN A 3 -42.08 30.42 0.12
CA ASN A 3 -41.16 29.35 0.47
C ASN A 3 -40.61 28.77 -0.84
N ARG A 4 -39.32 29.00 -1.11
CA ARG A 4 -38.60 28.21 -2.12
C ARG A 4 -38.52 26.76 -1.62
N PRO A 5 -38.73 25.75 -2.47
CA PRO A 5 -38.42 24.38 -2.11
C PRO A 5 -36.92 24.29 -1.90
N GLN A 6 -36.47 23.94 -0.68
CA GLN A 6 -35.12 23.44 -0.50
C GLN A 6 -34.99 22.19 -1.38
N SER A 7 -34.06 22.23 -2.34
CA SER A 7 -33.88 21.17 -3.31
C SER A 7 -33.63 19.83 -2.59
N HIS A 8 -34.32 18.79 -3.06
CA HIS A 8 -34.20 17.40 -2.60
C HIS A 8 -32.73 16.94 -2.50
N ASP A 9 -31.86 17.48 -3.35
CA ASP A 9 -30.41 17.21 -3.36
C ASP A 9 -29.68 17.70 -2.11
N SER A 10 -30.09 18.84 -1.52
CA SER A 10 -29.47 19.38 -0.31
C SER A 10 -29.82 18.58 0.96
N ILE A 11 -31.03 18.01 0.99
CA ILE A 11 -31.53 17.20 2.10
C ILE A 11 -30.84 15.82 2.10
N ASN A 12 -30.70 15.20 0.92
CA ASN A 12 -29.97 13.95 0.76
C ASN A 12 -28.48 14.08 1.09
N SER A 13 -27.81 15.16 0.68
CA SER A 13 -26.44 15.45 1.10
C SER A 13 -26.33 15.57 2.62
N THR A 14 -27.25 16.30 3.27
CA THR A 14 -27.23 16.53 4.72
C THR A 14 -27.44 15.24 5.52
N ILE A 15 -28.30 14.32 5.03
CA ILE A 15 -28.53 13.01 5.67
C ILE A 15 -27.31 12.11 5.49
N ILE A 16 -26.73 12.05 4.29
CA ILE A 16 -25.50 11.29 4.01
C ILE A 16 -24.35 11.81 4.89
N ASP A 17 -24.21 13.13 5.04
CA ASP A 17 -23.17 13.73 5.87
C ASP A 17 -23.39 13.48 7.36
N LYS A 18 -24.65 13.47 7.83
CA LYS A 18 -24.99 13.05 9.20
C LYS A 18 -24.70 11.57 9.45
N LEU A 19 -25.01 10.68 8.50
CA LEU A 19 -24.69 9.25 8.57
C LEU A 19 -23.17 9.01 8.58
N LYS A 20 -22.42 9.71 7.73
CA LYS A 20 -20.95 9.70 7.73
C LYS A 20 -20.38 10.20 9.06
N SER A 21 -20.94 11.27 9.62
CA SER A 21 -20.54 11.85 10.91
C SER A 21 -20.82 10.90 12.08
N PHE A 22 -22.00 10.26 12.09
CA PHE A 22 -22.37 9.25 13.09
C PHE A 22 -21.47 8.02 13.03
N ARG A 23 -21.18 7.51 11.81
CA ARG A 23 -20.22 6.40 11.59
C ARG A 23 -18.82 6.73 12.07
N LYS A 24 -18.34 7.94 11.76
CA LYS A 24 -17.03 8.42 12.22
C LYS A 24 -16.94 8.44 13.76
N LYS A 25 -18.03 8.81 14.44
CA LYS A 25 -18.11 8.80 15.91
C LYS A 25 -18.09 7.37 16.47
N ARG A 26 -18.90 6.47 15.91
CA ARG A 26 -19.03 5.07 16.34
C ARG A 26 -17.75 4.23 16.15
N TYR A 27 -17.01 4.46 15.06
CA TYR A 27 -15.73 3.79 14.80
C TYR A 27 -14.60 4.29 15.72
N CYS A 28 -14.65 5.54 16.18
CA CYS A 28 -13.66 6.08 17.13
C CYS A 28 -13.75 5.43 18.52
N GLU A 29 -14.92 4.93 18.92
CA GLU A 29 -15.19 4.38 20.26
C GLU A 29 -14.91 2.86 20.35
N ALA A 30 -14.88 2.13 19.22
CA ALA A 30 -14.83 0.66 19.18
C ALA A 30 -13.57 0.07 18.49
N CYS A 31 -12.42 0.73 18.65
CA CYS A 31 -11.18 0.46 17.90
C CYS A 31 -10.45 -0.87 18.21
N CYS A 32 -11.07 -1.84 18.88
CA CYS A 32 -10.49 -3.16 19.08
C CYS A 32 -11.45 -4.22 18.56
N VAL A 33 -11.06 -4.88 17.47
CA VAL A 33 -11.72 -6.10 17.00
C VAL A 33 -11.40 -7.18 18.03
N GLU A 34 -12.41 -7.71 18.72
CA GLU A 34 -12.20 -8.80 19.69
C GLU A 34 -11.62 -10.04 18.98
N THR A 35 -10.82 -10.84 19.69
CA THR A 35 -10.22 -12.06 19.10
C THR A 35 -11.25 -13.12 18.70
N THR A 36 -12.49 -12.94 19.15
CA THR A 36 -13.69 -13.73 18.86
C THR A 36 -14.47 -13.21 17.66
N ASP A 37 -14.16 -12.00 17.16
CA ASP A 37 -14.83 -11.39 16.00
C ASP A 37 -14.39 -12.06 14.69
N GLU A 38 -15.35 -12.23 13.78
CA GLU A 38 -15.18 -12.92 12.49
C GLU A 38 -14.18 -12.21 11.54
N PHE A 39 -13.98 -10.91 11.74
CA PHE A 39 -13.01 -10.09 10.99
C PHE A 39 -11.64 -9.97 11.69
N TYR A 40 -11.45 -10.67 12.82
CA TYR A 40 -10.17 -10.64 13.53
C TYR A 40 -9.05 -11.21 12.65
N CYS A 41 -8.04 -10.39 12.40
CA CYS A 41 -6.82 -10.81 11.74
C CYS A 41 -5.64 -10.74 12.71
N CYS A 42 -5.07 -11.89 13.07
CA CYS A 42 -3.89 -11.93 13.96
C CYS A 42 -2.62 -11.29 13.35
N TYR A 43 -2.65 -10.94 12.06
CA TYR A 43 -1.58 -10.21 11.39
C TYR A 43 -1.82 -8.68 11.39
N ASP A 44 -3.00 -8.21 11.81
CA ASP A 44 -3.32 -6.78 11.87
C ASP A 44 -2.83 -6.11 13.15
N SER A 45 -1.58 -5.64 13.09
CA SER A 45 -0.94 -4.82 14.13
C SER A 45 -1.40 -3.35 14.17
N THR A 46 -2.44 -2.97 13.41
CA THR A 46 -2.95 -1.58 13.42
C THR A 46 -3.51 -1.17 14.77
N TRP A 47 -4.06 -2.12 15.52
CA TRP A 47 -4.79 -1.85 16.77
C TRP A 47 -4.05 -2.24 18.05
N GLU A 48 -2.87 -2.86 17.95
CA GLU A 48 -2.01 -3.20 19.11
C GLU A 48 -1.71 -1.95 19.97
N THR A 49 -1.55 -2.08 21.28
CA THR A 49 -1.07 -1.02 22.18
C THR A 49 0.45 -0.88 22.06
N ASP A 50 1.01 0.28 22.42
CA ASP A 50 2.47 0.53 22.27
C ASP A 50 3.32 -0.16 23.36
N GLU A 51 2.70 -0.88 24.31
CA GLU A 51 3.36 -1.42 25.53
C GLU A 51 3.60 -2.93 25.59
N SER A 52 3.21 -3.74 24.60
CA SER A 52 3.58 -5.16 24.61
C SER A 52 4.93 -5.42 23.94
N THR A 53 5.98 -5.24 24.74
CA THR A 53 7.27 -5.92 24.52
C THR A 53 7.09 -7.40 24.82
N SER A 54 6.38 -8.10 23.95
CA SER A 54 6.36 -9.55 23.87
C SER A 54 5.72 -9.89 22.54
N GLN A 55 6.47 -10.59 21.67
CA GLN A 55 5.84 -11.30 20.57
C GLN A 55 4.63 -12.04 21.14
N PRO A 56 3.42 -11.95 20.55
CA PRO A 56 2.35 -12.82 20.97
C PRO A 56 2.91 -14.23 20.83
N GLN A 57 3.04 -14.92 21.97
CA GLN A 57 3.39 -16.33 21.98
C GLN A 57 2.50 -16.98 20.94
N ARG A 58 3.14 -17.64 19.96
CA ARG A 58 2.50 -18.50 18.96
C ARG A 58 1.71 -19.58 19.69
N GLN A 59 0.55 -19.25 20.27
CA GLN A 59 -0.46 -20.24 20.55
C GLN A 59 -0.99 -20.64 19.18
N LYS A 60 -0.51 -21.81 18.74
CA LYS A 60 -1.02 -22.54 17.59
C LYS A 60 -2.48 -22.90 17.86
N SER A 61 -3.40 -21.95 17.81
CA SER A 61 -4.81 -22.30 17.68
C SER A 61 -5.05 -22.69 16.22
N LYS A 62 -4.66 -23.91 15.88
CA LYS A 62 -5.14 -24.57 14.66
C LYS A 62 -6.67 -24.73 14.72
N HIS A 63 -7.24 -24.81 15.94
CA HIS A 63 -8.67 -25.01 16.18
C HIS A 63 -9.56 -23.82 15.75
N THR A 64 -9.16 -22.57 16.01
CA THR A 64 -9.93 -21.38 15.58
C THR A 64 -9.79 -21.06 14.10
N ARG A 65 -8.92 -21.74 13.34
CA ARG A 65 -8.82 -21.54 11.89
C ARG A 65 -9.85 -22.37 11.11
N PHE A 66 -10.15 -23.58 11.61
CA PHE A 66 -11.04 -24.53 10.93
C PHE A 66 -12.53 -24.24 11.12
N THR A 67 -12.94 -23.69 12.26
CA THR A 67 -14.35 -23.39 12.55
C THR A 67 -14.85 -22.17 11.76
N TYR A 68 -14.06 -21.11 11.66
CA TYR A 68 -14.50 -19.83 11.07
C TYR A 68 -14.40 -19.79 9.54
N GLN A 69 -13.45 -20.54 8.96
CA GLN A 69 -13.39 -20.70 7.51
C GLN A 69 -14.63 -21.42 6.94
N ARG A 70 -15.31 -22.25 7.74
CA ARG A 70 -16.58 -22.89 7.37
C ARG A 70 -17.77 -21.92 7.43
N VAL A 71 -17.81 -21.00 8.39
CA VAL A 71 -18.92 -20.02 8.55
C VAL A 71 -18.93 -19.01 7.41
N TYR A 72 -17.76 -18.48 7.02
CA TYR A 72 -17.61 -17.59 5.87
C TYR A 72 -18.02 -18.25 4.54
N THR A 73 -17.65 -19.52 4.37
CA THR A 73 -18.02 -20.31 3.18
C THR A 73 -19.54 -20.51 3.10
N TRP A 74 -20.21 -20.61 4.26
CA TRP A 74 -21.64 -20.87 4.35
C TRP A 74 -22.52 -19.61 4.20
N LEU A 75 -22.09 -18.44 4.70
CA LEU A 75 -22.89 -17.21 4.64
C LEU A 75 -22.63 -16.31 3.42
N PHE A 76 -21.42 -16.33 2.85
CA PHE A 76 -21.00 -15.34 1.83
C PHE A 76 -20.43 -15.97 0.55
N GLY A 77 -20.46 -17.31 0.42
CA GLY A 77 -20.09 -18.04 -0.80
C GLY A 77 -18.64 -17.88 -1.29
N ASN A 78 -17.81 -17.05 -0.67
CA ASN A 78 -16.50 -16.64 -1.20
C ASN A 78 -15.37 -16.85 -0.19
N GLN A 79 -14.99 -18.12 0.02
CA GLN A 79 -13.78 -18.53 0.75
C GLN A 79 -12.50 -17.85 0.19
N TYR A 80 -12.53 -17.45 -1.09
CA TYR A 80 -11.42 -16.81 -1.81
C TYR A 80 -11.08 -15.40 -1.29
N ASN A 81 -12.10 -14.59 -0.92
CA ASN A 81 -11.89 -13.20 -0.51
C ASN A 81 -11.19 -13.09 0.86
N PHE A 82 -11.58 -13.95 1.80
CA PHE A 82 -10.97 -13.96 3.15
C PHE A 82 -9.51 -14.48 3.13
N VAL A 83 -9.21 -15.51 2.34
CA VAL A 83 -7.84 -16.03 2.19
C VAL A 83 -6.92 -14.99 1.55
N ARG A 84 -7.40 -14.27 0.54
CA ARG A 84 -6.65 -13.18 -0.11
C ARG A 84 -6.35 -12.05 0.87
N PHE A 85 -7.34 -11.67 1.69
CA PHE A 85 -7.18 -10.71 2.78
C PHE A 85 -6.14 -11.16 3.81
N GLU A 86 -6.22 -12.40 4.31
CA GLU A 86 -5.28 -12.90 5.32
C GLU A 86 -3.83 -12.93 4.79
N ASN A 87 -3.67 -13.28 3.51
CA ASN A 87 -2.38 -13.24 2.83
C ASN A 87 -1.82 -11.82 2.74
N ALA A 88 -2.65 -10.84 2.38
CA ALA A 88 -2.28 -9.43 2.33
C ALA A 88 -1.88 -8.92 3.72
N ALA A 89 -2.70 -9.20 4.74
CA ALA A 89 -2.43 -8.81 6.12
C ALA A 89 -1.08 -9.35 6.61
N ARG A 90 -0.82 -10.63 6.36
CA ARG A 90 0.44 -11.30 6.70
C ARG A 90 1.65 -10.71 5.98
N ASP A 91 1.53 -10.42 4.69
CA ASP A 91 2.59 -9.78 3.91
C ASP A 91 2.91 -8.38 4.46
N MET A 92 1.88 -7.57 4.67
CA MET A 92 2.05 -6.21 5.22
C MET A 92 2.63 -6.25 6.63
N GLN A 93 2.23 -7.20 7.48
CA GLN A 93 2.84 -7.36 8.81
C GLN A 93 4.32 -7.73 8.70
N ASN A 94 4.69 -8.68 7.84
CA ASN A 94 6.09 -9.05 7.63
C ASN A 94 6.92 -7.83 7.20
N TYR A 95 6.40 -7.05 6.25
CA TYR A 95 7.03 -5.81 5.81
C TYR A 95 7.24 -4.82 6.96
N ARG A 96 6.19 -4.52 7.74
CA ARG A 96 6.26 -3.56 8.87
C ARG A 96 7.23 -4.00 9.98
N HIS A 97 7.51 -5.29 10.08
CA HIS A 97 8.41 -5.86 11.09
C HIS A 97 9.81 -6.21 10.52
N ASN A 98 10.21 -5.58 9.41
CA ASN A 98 11.54 -5.79 8.80
C ASN A 98 11.82 -7.26 8.41
N TYR A 99 10.79 -7.94 7.92
CA TYR A 99 10.88 -9.29 7.34
C TYR A 99 11.55 -10.33 8.25
N PRO A 100 10.98 -10.64 9.44
CA PRO A 100 11.63 -11.45 10.47
C PRO A 100 11.87 -12.92 10.09
N LYS A 101 11.16 -13.44 9.07
CA LYS A 101 11.20 -14.85 8.65
C LYS A 101 12.12 -15.12 7.47
N HIS A 102 12.75 -14.10 6.88
CA HIS A 102 13.71 -14.32 5.81
C HIS A 102 15.00 -14.93 6.38
N LYS A 103 15.05 -16.26 6.44
CA LYS A 103 16.29 -17.02 6.59
C LYS A 103 17.08 -16.82 5.30
N HIS A 104 18.01 -15.88 5.31
CA HIS A 104 18.86 -15.58 4.17
C HIS A 104 19.82 -16.76 3.91
N ASN A 105 19.98 -17.16 2.64
CA ASN A 105 21.09 -18.03 2.25
C ASN A 105 22.41 -17.26 2.48
N LEU A 106 23.18 -17.69 3.48
CA LEU A 106 24.40 -17.02 3.96
C LEU A 106 25.43 -16.79 2.83
N HIS A 107 25.64 -17.76 1.93
CA HIS A 107 26.63 -17.65 0.85
C HIS A 107 26.32 -16.54 -0.16
N ARG A 108 25.07 -16.44 -0.63
CA ARG A 108 24.64 -15.37 -1.55
C ARG A 108 24.69 -13.99 -0.89
N GLN A 109 24.54 -13.96 0.44
CA GLN A 109 24.59 -12.75 1.23
C GLN A 109 26.00 -12.15 1.30
N HIS A 110 27.06 -12.95 1.42
CA HIS A 110 28.44 -12.43 1.52
C HIS A 110 28.86 -11.68 0.25
N LYS A 111 28.59 -12.24 -0.93
CA LYS A 111 28.90 -11.59 -2.21
C LYS A 111 28.12 -10.29 -2.41
N HIS A 112 26.79 -10.34 -2.26
CA HIS A 112 25.97 -9.13 -2.43
C HIS A 112 26.19 -8.07 -1.33
N ARG A 113 26.57 -8.46 -0.11
CA ARG A 113 26.95 -7.51 0.95
C ARG A 113 28.22 -6.73 0.59
N ALA A 114 29.18 -7.35 -0.06
CA ALA A 114 30.39 -6.68 -0.51
C ALA A 114 30.10 -5.75 -1.70
N GLU A 115 29.28 -6.19 -2.66
CA GLU A 115 29.02 -5.47 -3.91
C GLU A 115 27.94 -4.38 -3.82
N MET A 116 27.01 -4.46 -2.86
CA MET A 116 25.93 -3.47 -2.64
C MET A 116 25.20 -2.99 -3.92
N PRO A 117 24.73 -3.91 -4.78
CA PRO A 117 24.26 -3.60 -6.13
C PRO A 117 23.09 -2.61 -6.18
N ASN A 118 22.12 -2.71 -5.28
CA ASN A 118 21.00 -1.78 -5.23
C ASN A 118 21.50 -0.38 -4.88
N PHE A 119 22.33 -0.24 -3.84
CA PHE A 119 22.88 1.06 -3.45
C PHE A 119 23.72 1.68 -4.58
N ASN A 120 24.56 0.88 -5.24
CA ASN A 120 25.36 1.31 -6.37
C ASN A 120 24.51 1.71 -7.58
N PHE A 121 23.35 1.06 -7.80
CA PHE A 121 22.41 1.46 -8.85
C PHE A 121 21.89 2.87 -8.60
N TYR A 122 21.50 3.17 -7.35
CA TYR A 122 21.07 4.51 -6.98
C TYR A 122 22.19 5.55 -6.98
N CYS A 123 23.44 5.14 -6.81
CA CYS A 123 24.60 6.02 -6.98
C CYS A 123 25.00 6.21 -8.45
N GLY A 124 24.31 5.55 -9.40
CA GLY A 124 24.63 5.60 -10.83
C GLY A 124 25.87 4.79 -11.24
N ARG A 125 26.37 3.91 -10.37
CA ARG A 125 27.58 3.08 -10.57
C ARG A 125 27.28 1.66 -11.03
N GLN A 126 26.01 1.25 -10.99
CA GLN A 126 25.51 -0.05 -11.41
C GLN A 126 24.31 0.17 -12.32
N HIS A 127 24.18 -0.65 -13.36
CA HIS A 127 23.00 -0.67 -14.21
C HIS A 127 22.00 -1.75 -13.76
N SER A 128 20.76 -1.61 -14.18
CA SER A 128 19.75 -2.64 -14.00
C SER A 128 20.09 -3.87 -14.85
N GLU A 129 19.62 -5.02 -14.39
CA GLU A 129 19.66 -6.28 -15.11
C GLU A 129 18.23 -6.77 -15.34
N PRO A 130 17.91 -7.41 -16.48
CA PRO A 130 18.81 -7.74 -17.60
C PRO A 130 19.11 -6.60 -18.57
N ASP A 131 18.44 -5.45 -18.44
CA ASP A 131 18.35 -4.48 -19.54
C ASP A 131 19.57 -3.56 -19.71
N GLY A 132 20.52 -3.56 -18.79
CA GLY A 132 21.73 -2.74 -18.88
C GLY A 132 21.50 -1.23 -18.69
N ILE A 133 20.39 -0.82 -18.05
CA ILE A 133 19.96 0.59 -17.98
C ILE A 133 20.38 1.23 -16.66
N TYR A 134 21.00 2.40 -16.73
CA TYR A 134 21.35 3.18 -15.53
C TYR A 134 20.17 4.00 -15.02
N ILE A 135 20.20 4.32 -13.72
CA ILE A 135 19.13 5.09 -13.08
C ILE A 135 18.87 6.44 -13.75
N HIS A 136 19.92 7.13 -14.21
CA HIS A 136 19.76 8.42 -14.88
C HIS A 136 19.05 8.29 -16.23
N THR A 137 19.29 7.20 -16.97
CA THR A 137 18.60 6.90 -18.24
C THR A 137 17.11 6.66 -18.04
N PHE A 138 16.71 6.00 -16.94
CA PHE A 138 15.29 5.93 -16.58
C PHE A 138 14.71 7.33 -16.36
N HIS A 139 15.43 8.21 -15.64
CA HIS A 139 14.93 9.55 -15.33
C HIS A 139 14.87 10.48 -16.54
N SER A 140 15.81 10.38 -17.48
CA SER A 140 15.87 11.25 -18.66
C SER A 140 15.01 10.73 -19.82
N ASP A 141 15.08 9.43 -20.11
CA ASP A 141 14.61 8.90 -21.40
C ASP A 141 13.27 8.19 -21.29
N TRP A 142 12.84 7.82 -20.07
CA TRP A 142 11.59 7.10 -19.85
C TRP A 142 10.46 7.97 -19.31
N PHE A 143 10.74 9.21 -18.91
CA PHE A 143 9.70 10.17 -18.53
C PHE A 143 8.71 10.36 -19.71
N GLU A 144 7.41 10.33 -19.42
CA GLU A 144 6.32 10.36 -20.41
C GLU A 144 6.30 9.21 -21.45
N ARG A 145 7.22 8.24 -21.38
CA ARG A 145 7.22 7.05 -22.26
C ARG A 145 6.31 5.95 -21.70
N TYR A 146 5.02 6.25 -21.56
CA TYR A 146 4.08 5.38 -20.84
C TYR A 146 3.97 3.96 -21.40
N HIS A 147 3.95 3.80 -22.73
CA HIS A 147 3.94 2.46 -23.35
C HIS A 147 5.15 1.61 -22.93
N LYS A 148 6.33 2.22 -22.77
CA LYS A 148 7.56 1.54 -22.34
C LYS A 148 7.48 1.16 -20.86
N LEU A 149 6.97 2.06 -20.01
CA LEU A 149 6.77 1.80 -18.58
C LEU A 149 5.71 0.73 -18.30
N GLU A 150 4.71 0.60 -19.17
CA GLU A 150 3.70 -0.45 -19.08
C GLU A 150 4.30 -1.81 -19.47
N SER A 151 4.88 -1.90 -20.68
CA SER A 151 5.30 -3.16 -21.30
C SER A 151 6.59 -3.77 -20.73
N VAL A 152 7.51 -2.97 -20.20
CA VAL A 152 8.72 -3.49 -19.56
C VAL A 152 8.45 -3.81 -18.09
N HIS A 153 8.72 -5.05 -17.66
CA HIS A 153 8.40 -5.51 -16.30
C HIS A 153 9.62 -5.67 -15.38
N THR A 154 10.84 -5.56 -15.93
CA THR A 154 12.12 -5.84 -15.25
C THR A 154 12.65 -4.67 -14.41
N TYR A 155 12.27 -3.44 -14.74
CA TYR A 155 12.82 -2.22 -14.11
C TYR A 155 12.32 -2.01 -12.68
N ILE A 156 11.10 -2.46 -12.36
CA ILE A 156 10.41 -2.02 -11.13
C ILE A 156 11.13 -2.51 -9.87
N GLN A 157 11.75 -3.69 -9.91
CA GLN A 157 12.53 -4.20 -8.78
C GLN A 157 13.82 -3.39 -8.55
N TRP A 158 14.41 -2.79 -9.58
CA TRP A 158 15.57 -1.92 -9.47
C TRP A 158 15.19 -0.51 -9.02
N LEU A 159 14.13 0.07 -9.58
CA LEU A 159 13.64 1.39 -9.19
C LEU A 159 12.99 1.42 -7.81
N PHE A 160 12.52 0.28 -7.30
CA PHE A 160 11.89 0.15 -5.98
C PHE A 160 12.23 -1.21 -5.36
N PRO A 161 13.48 -1.40 -4.89
CA PRO A 161 13.93 -2.67 -4.33
C PRO A 161 13.29 -2.89 -2.95
N LEU A 162 13.10 -4.17 -2.62
CA LEU A 162 12.54 -4.64 -1.35
C LEU A 162 13.47 -5.72 -0.78
N GLN A 163 13.34 -6.00 0.52
CA GLN A 163 14.10 -7.09 1.18
C GLN A 163 13.60 -8.50 0.79
N GLU A 164 12.51 -8.57 0.01
CA GLU A 164 11.94 -9.79 -0.55
C GLU A 164 12.22 -9.88 -2.06
N PRO A 165 12.38 -11.10 -2.61
CA PRO A 165 12.57 -11.29 -4.03
C PRO A 165 11.34 -10.82 -4.84
N GLY A 166 11.56 -10.49 -6.11
CA GLY A 166 10.49 -10.21 -7.06
C GLY A 166 10.60 -11.09 -8.31
N MET A 167 9.73 -10.82 -9.28
CA MET A 167 9.71 -11.55 -10.57
C MET A 167 11.02 -11.46 -11.36
N ASN A 168 11.73 -10.33 -11.29
CA ASN A 168 13.07 -10.20 -11.86
C ASN A 168 14.10 -10.80 -10.90
N TYR A 169 14.51 -12.05 -11.14
CA TYR A 169 15.50 -12.75 -10.32
C TYR A 169 16.92 -12.15 -10.40
N ARG A 170 17.19 -11.30 -11.40
CA ARG A 170 18.46 -10.58 -11.54
C ARG A 170 18.51 -9.29 -10.72
N ALA A 171 17.35 -8.79 -10.27
CA ALA A 171 17.31 -7.71 -9.30
C ALA A 171 17.46 -8.31 -7.88
N PRO A 172 18.60 -8.12 -7.21
CA PRO A 172 18.84 -8.75 -5.92
C PRO A 172 17.97 -8.11 -4.83
N PRO A 173 17.45 -8.90 -3.86
CA PRO A 173 16.75 -8.34 -2.71
C PRO A 173 17.63 -7.35 -1.94
N LEU A 174 17.01 -6.27 -1.48
CA LEU A 174 17.64 -5.21 -0.71
C LEU A 174 18.19 -5.75 0.62
N THR A 175 19.44 -5.45 0.92
CA THR A 175 20.07 -5.86 2.18
C THR A 175 19.99 -4.76 3.24
N ARG A 176 20.09 -5.12 4.52
CA ARG A 176 20.16 -4.15 5.63
C ARG A 176 21.37 -3.21 5.54
N GLN A 177 22.46 -3.68 4.96
CA GLN A 177 23.65 -2.86 4.73
C GLN A 177 23.40 -1.81 3.64
N GLU A 178 22.78 -2.20 2.52
CA GLU A 178 22.34 -1.27 1.48
C GLU A 178 21.33 -0.27 2.00
N ILE A 179 20.37 -0.67 2.84
CA ILE A 179 19.43 0.25 3.48
C ILE A 179 20.19 1.32 4.27
N ARG A 180 21.15 0.93 5.12
CA ARG A 180 21.94 1.90 5.90
C ARG A 180 22.74 2.85 5.01
N ALA A 181 23.43 2.33 3.99
CA ALA A 181 24.20 3.18 3.07
C ALA A 181 23.28 4.12 2.27
N PHE A 182 22.14 3.62 1.81
CA PHE A 182 21.14 4.40 1.10
C PHE A 182 20.63 5.56 1.98
N LEU A 183 20.27 5.27 3.23
CA LEU A 183 19.77 6.28 4.18
C LEU A 183 20.83 7.34 4.52
N GLY A 184 22.12 7.02 4.37
CA GLY A 184 23.23 7.96 4.52
C GLY A 184 23.59 8.74 3.25
N SER A 185 22.93 8.51 2.11
CA SER A 185 23.29 9.12 0.82
C SER A 185 22.18 10.00 0.26
N ASP A 186 22.42 11.31 0.21
CA ASP A 186 21.48 12.27 -0.39
C ASP A 186 21.31 12.05 -1.89
N LEU A 187 22.37 11.62 -2.58
CA LEU A 187 22.28 11.27 -4.00
C LEU A 187 21.29 10.12 -4.23
N ALA A 188 21.41 9.05 -3.44
CA ALA A 188 20.53 7.89 -3.56
C ALA A 188 19.07 8.26 -3.26
N LYS A 189 18.83 9.02 -2.19
CA LYS A 189 17.51 9.55 -1.85
C LYS A 189 16.92 10.43 -2.94
N ARG A 190 17.70 11.36 -3.51
CA ARG A 190 17.24 12.21 -4.63
C ARG A 190 16.88 11.38 -5.85
N ASN A 191 17.64 10.33 -6.14
CA ASN A 191 17.35 9.46 -7.28
C ASN A 191 16.10 8.61 -7.05
N LEU A 192 15.82 8.13 -5.83
CA LEU A 192 14.53 7.50 -5.52
C LEU A 192 13.37 8.47 -5.65
N LEU A 193 13.52 9.73 -5.22
CA LEU A 193 12.50 10.76 -5.41
C LEU A 193 12.19 11.00 -6.90
N LYS A 194 13.21 11.05 -7.75
CA LYS A 194 13.03 11.13 -9.21
C LYS A 194 12.30 9.90 -9.77
N SER A 195 12.68 8.69 -9.36
CA SER A 195 11.97 7.46 -9.73
C SER A 195 10.51 7.48 -9.28
N TYR A 196 10.24 8.01 -8.07
CA TYR A 196 8.89 8.15 -7.54
C TYR A 196 8.04 9.11 -8.38
N LYS A 197 8.57 10.29 -8.70
CA LYS A 197 7.87 11.26 -9.58
C LYS A 197 7.58 10.68 -10.97
N LEU A 198 8.54 9.95 -11.54
CA LEU A 198 8.36 9.24 -12.82
C LEU A 198 7.18 8.25 -12.74
N MET A 199 7.10 7.44 -11.68
CA MET A 199 6.00 6.50 -11.53
C MET A 199 4.67 7.18 -11.21
N LEU A 200 4.67 8.27 -10.43
CA LEU A 200 3.45 9.05 -10.21
C LEU A 200 2.88 9.56 -11.52
N ASP A 201 3.72 10.16 -12.37
CA ASP A 201 3.28 10.68 -13.68
C ASP A 201 2.70 9.58 -14.57
N PHE A 202 3.36 8.42 -14.60
CA PHE A 202 2.84 7.22 -15.26
C PHE A 202 1.49 6.73 -14.73
N TYR A 203 1.15 7.04 -13.47
CA TYR A 203 -0.15 6.74 -12.88
C TYR A 203 -1.17 7.88 -13.01
N GLY A 204 -0.83 8.99 -13.67
CA GLY A 204 -1.72 10.15 -13.78
C GLY A 204 -1.78 10.97 -12.49
N ILE A 205 -0.71 10.92 -11.70
CA ILE A 205 -0.57 11.57 -10.40
C ILE A 205 0.65 12.48 -10.46
N ARG A 206 0.61 13.61 -9.75
CA ARG A 206 1.80 14.44 -9.55
C ARG A 206 2.04 14.71 -8.08
N LEU A 207 3.32 14.78 -7.72
CA LEU A 207 3.76 15.24 -6.41
C LEU A 207 3.56 16.76 -6.33
N GLU A 208 2.64 17.19 -5.48
CA GLU A 208 2.34 18.61 -5.26
C GLU A 208 3.32 19.24 -4.27
N ASN A 209 3.71 18.49 -3.24
CA ASN A 209 4.58 19.00 -2.19
C ASN A 209 5.60 17.94 -1.77
N GLU A 210 6.87 18.19 -2.05
CA GLU A 210 7.97 17.27 -1.72
C GLU A 210 8.24 17.17 -0.22
N ARG A 211 7.89 18.19 0.57
CA ARG A 211 8.09 18.17 2.03
C ARG A 211 7.04 17.32 2.72
N THR A 212 5.78 17.41 2.30
CA THR A 212 4.66 16.70 2.95
C THR A 212 4.34 15.38 2.27
N GLY A 213 4.78 15.18 1.03
CA GLY A 213 4.38 14.05 0.20
C GLY A 213 3.00 14.22 -0.44
N ALA A 214 2.37 15.40 -0.35
CA ALA A 214 1.05 15.62 -0.92
C ALA A 214 1.06 15.39 -2.43
N VAL A 215 0.04 14.67 -2.92
CA VAL A 215 -0.14 14.34 -4.34
C VAL A 215 -1.51 14.77 -4.81
N LYS A 216 -1.66 14.93 -6.12
CA LYS A 216 -2.95 15.16 -6.77
C LYS A 216 -2.97 14.63 -8.19
N ARG A 217 -4.14 14.64 -8.84
CA ARG A 217 -4.29 14.30 -10.25
C ARG A 217 -3.33 15.15 -11.12
N ALA A 218 -2.61 14.49 -12.02
CA ALA A 218 -1.85 15.15 -13.08
C ALA A 218 -2.77 15.50 -14.27
N PRO A 219 -2.36 16.39 -15.19
CA PRO A 219 -3.19 16.77 -16.35
C PRO A 219 -3.64 15.58 -17.22
N ASN A 220 -2.83 14.54 -17.30
CA ASN A 220 -3.06 13.30 -18.06
C ASN A 220 -3.89 12.24 -17.29
N TRP A 221 -4.43 12.56 -16.11
CA TRP A 221 -4.99 11.55 -15.19
C TRP A 221 -6.04 10.62 -15.82
N ALA A 222 -6.89 11.13 -16.71
CA ALA A 222 -8.01 10.36 -17.25
C ALA A 222 -7.55 9.12 -18.02
N GLU A 223 -6.61 9.30 -18.97
CA GLU A 223 -6.01 8.20 -19.74
C GLU A 223 -5.23 7.24 -18.83
N ARG A 224 -4.44 7.79 -17.90
CA ARG A 224 -3.60 6.97 -17.01
C ARG A 224 -4.42 6.16 -16.01
N PHE A 225 -5.56 6.68 -15.56
CA PHE A 225 -6.49 5.95 -14.69
C PHE A 225 -7.20 4.83 -15.44
N GLN A 226 -7.58 5.06 -16.71
CA GLN A 226 -8.10 4.00 -17.56
C GLN A 226 -7.09 2.85 -17.68
N ASN A 227 -5.82 3.17 -17.93
CA ASN A 227 -4.74 2.19 -17.94
C ASN A 227 -4.61 1.44 -16.60
N LEU A 228 -4.63 2.16 -15.47
CA LEU A 228 -4.57 1.53 -14.14
C LEU A 228 -5.72 0.56 -13.88
N ASN A 229 -6.94 0.89 -14.32
CA ASN A 229 -8.10 0.01 -14.17
C ASN A 229 -7.98 -1.26 -15.03
N MET A 230 -7.39 -1.17 -16.22
CA MET A 230 -7.22 -2.31 -17.13
C MET A 230 -6.03 -3.20 -16.77
N ASN A 231 -4.96 -2.62 -16.22
CA ASN A 231 -3.69 -3.30 -15.99
C ASN A 231 -3.42 -3.54 -14.51
N THR A 232 -4.06 -4.57 -13.95
CA THR A 232 -4.07 -4.86 -12.51
C THR A 232 -2.70 -5.17 -11.91
N HIS A 233 -1.71 -5.57 -12.72
CA HIS A 233 -0.33 -5.78 -12.25
C HIS A 233 0.31 -4.49 -11.72
N ASN A 234 -0.18 -3.32 -12.13
CA ASN A 234 0.25 -2.04 -11.58
C ASN A 234 -0.07 -1.90 -10.08
N ASN A 235 -1.09 -2.60 -9.57
CA ASN A 235 -1.35 -2.65 -8.13
C ASN A 235 -0.19 -3.29 -7.34
N LEU A 236 0.46 -4.32 -7.92
CA LEU A 236 1.65 -4.93 -7.32
C LEU A 236 2.84 -3.97 -7.37
N ARG A 237 3.00 -3.21 -8.48
CA ARG A 237 4.03 -2.17 -8.61
C ARG A 237 3.83 -1.05 -7.57
N ILE A 238 2.61 -0.55 -7.39
CA ILE A 238 2.28 0.47 -6.38
C ILE A 238 2.55 -0.03 -4.96
N THR A 239 2.16 -1.26 -4.64
CA THR A 239 2.48 -1.88 -3.33
C THR A 239 3.98 -1.89 -3.07
N ARG A 240 4.78 -2.28 -4.09
CA ARG A 240 6.25 -2.28 -4.01
C ARG A 240 6.80 -0.86 -3.82
N ILE A 241 6.29 0.12 -4.55
CA ILE A 241 6.67 1.54 -4.40
C ILE A 241 6.42 1.99 -2.96
N LEU A 242 5.22 1.77 -2.41
CA LEU A 242 4.88 2.14 -1.04
C LEU A 242 5.83 1.49 -0.02
N LYS A 243 6.09 0.19 -0.14
CA LYS A 243 7.02 -0.52 0.76
C LYS A 243 8.45 0.05 0.67
N SER A 244 8.92 0.31 -0.55
CA SER A 244 10.26 0.84 -0.82
C SER A 244 10.43 2.25 -0.26
N LEU A 245 9.46 3.15 -0.47
CA LEU A 245 9.44 4.51 0.09
C LEU A 245 9.58 4.48 1.62
N GLY A 246 8.80 3.64 2.31
CA GLY A 246 8.89 3.51 3.77
C GLY A 246 10.26 3.01 4.25
N THR A 247 10.88 2.10 3.51
CA THR A 247 12.18 1.50 3.85
C THR A 247 13.36 2.45 3.58
N LEU A 248 13.27 3.24 2.51
CA LEU A 248 14.39 4.00 1.94
C LEU A 248 14.34 5.50 2.25
N GLY A 249 13.57 5.91 3.27
CA GLY A 249 13.66 7.26 3.84
C GLY A 249 12.54 8.23 3.45
N TYR A 250 11.48 7.75 2.80
CA TYR A 250 10.27 8.53 2.49
C TYR A 250 8.98 7.96 3.11
N PRO A 251 8.95 7.57 4.41
CA PRO A 251 7.72 7.06 5.03
C PRO A 251 6.58 8.09 5.02
N HIS A 252 6.91 9.38 5.05
CA HIS A 252 5.94 10.47 5.00
C HIS A 252 5.19 10.58 3.66
N TYR A 253 5.67 9.93 2.58
CA TYR A 253 4.95 9.89 1.30
C TYR A 253 3.89 8.79 1.22
N GLN A 254 3.94 7.80 2.11
CA GLN A 254 3.04 6.66 2.05
C GLN A 254 1.59 7.08 2.29
N ALA A 255 1.30 7.78 3.39
CA ALA A 255 -0.08 8.09 3.74
C ALA A 255 -0.78 9.05 2.76
N PRO A 256 -0.14 10.13 2.24
CA PRO A 256 -0.76 10.97 1.22
C PRO A 256 -1.10 10.21 -0.07
N LEU A 257 -0.20 9.35 -0.55
CA LEU A 257 -0.47 8.54 -1.76
C LEU A 257 -1.60 7.53 -1.53
N VAL A 258 -1.60 6.87 -0.37
CA VAL A 258 -2.67 5.93 -0.01
C VAL A 258 -4.01 6.67 0.12
N ARG A 259 -4.01 7.84 0.76
CA ARG A 259 -5.20 8.69 0.89
C ARG A 259 -5.79 9.02 -0.48
N PHE A 260 -4.93 9.41 -1.43
CA PHE A 260 -5.33 9.69 -2.80
C PHE A 260 -6.04 8.49 -3.45
N PHE A 261 -5.45 7.29 -3.39
CA PHE A 261 -6.10 6.10 -3.93
C PHE A 261 -7.42 5.77 -3.23
N LEU A 262 -7.53 5.97 -1.91
CA LEU A 262 -8.79 5.77 -1.19
C LEU A 262 -9.87 6.77 -1.64
N GLU A 263 -9.52 8.03 -1.89
CA GLU A 263 -10.46 9.03 -2.44
C GLU A 263 -10.92 8.66 -3.84
N GLU A 264 -10.00 8.30 -4.73
CA GLU A 264 -10.31 7.92 -6.11
C GLU A 264 -11.13 6.63 -6.21
N THR A 265 -10.94 5.69 -5.29
CA THR A 265 -11.65 4.41 -5.28
C THR A 265 -12.99 4.46 -4.57
N LEU A 266 -13.10 5.17 -3.43
CA LEU A 266 -14.27 5.14 -2.56
C LEU A 266 -15.19 6.36 -2.73
N VAL A 267 -14.63 7.53 -3.05
CA VAL A 267 -15.40 8.78 -3.15
C VAL A 267 -15.71 9.10 -4.61
N HIS A 268 -14.69 9.14 -5.46
CA HIS A 268 -14.85 9.51 -6.87
C HIS A 268 -15.16 8.33 -7.79
N GLN A 269 -14.90 7.10 -7.33
CA GLN A 269 -15.14 5.85 -8.06
C GLN A 269 -14.50 5.81 -9.46
N THR A 270 -13.38 6.51 -9.64
CA THR A 270 -12.63 6.58 -10.92
C THR A 270 -11.65 5.43 -11.08
N LEU A 271 -11.29 4.76 -9.98
CA LEU A 271 -10.30 3.67 -9.94
C LEU A 271 -10.86 2.34 -9.39
N PRO A 272 -12.00 1.80 -9.88
CA PRO A 272 -12.57 0.56 -9.36
C PRO A 272 -11.59 -0.64 -9.40
N GLY A 273 -10.71 -0.72 -10.39
CA GLY A 273 -9.68 -1.79 -10.51
C GLY A 273 -8.56 -1.72 -9.47
N VAL A 274 -8.50 -0.64 -8.69
CA VAL A 274 -7.51 -0.40 -7.64
C VAL A 274 -8.10 -0.62 -6.23
N LYS A 275 -9.43 -0.60 -6.08
CA LYS A 275 -10.15 -0.60 -4.80
C LYS A 275 -9.69 -1.72 -3.86
N ASP A 276 -9.64 -2.96 -4.34
CA ASP A 276 -9.19 -4.11 -3.55
C ASP A 276 -7.77 -3.93 -3.00
N SER A 277 -6.86 -3.41 -3.85
CA SER A 277 -5.46 -3.25 -3.49
C SER A 277 -5.27 -2.06 -2.54
N ALA A 278 -6.05 -0.99 -2.73
CA ALA A 278 -6.07 0.16 -1.84
C ALA A 278 -6.45 -0.25 -0.41
N LEU A 279 -7.49 -1.09 -0.28
CA LEU A 279 -8.02 -1.53 1.01
C LEU A 279 -7.16 -2.61 1.68
N ASN A 280 -6.63 -3.57 0.92
CA ASN A 280 -5.96 -4.73 1.51
C ASN A 280 -4.44 -4.60 1.59
N TYR A 281 -3.82 -3.81 0.72
CA TYR A 281 -2.36 -3.68 0.63
C TYR A 281 -1.91 -2.25 0.93
N PHE A 282 -2.41 -1.25 0.18
CA PHE A 282 -1.83 0.10 0.21
C PHE A 282 -1.99 0.74 1.59
N LEU A 283 -3.19 0.63 2.19
CA LEU A 283 -3.48 1.08 3.54
C LEU A 283 -2.48 0.53 4.55
N PHE A 284 -2.19 -0.75 4.45
CA PHE A 284 -1.38 -1.50 5.41
C PHE A 284 0.12 -1.41 5.12
N ALA A 285 0.52 -0.91 3.96
CA ALA A 285 1.91 -0.56 3.66
C ALA A 285 2.37 0.70 4.42
N VAL A 286 1.47 1.54 4.92
CA VAL A 286 1.83 2.72 5.72
C VAL A 286 2.47 2.29 7.04
N LEU A 287 3.73 2.67 7.25
CA LEU A 287 4.49 2.31 8.46
C LEU A 287 3.93 3.01 9.70
N ASP A 288 3.67 4.32 9.60
CA ASP A 288 3.13 5.12 10.70
C ASP A 288 1.73 4.62 11.11
N LYS A 289 1.67 4.08 12.33
CA LYS A 289 0.48 3.48 12.93
C LYS A 289 -0.66 4.50 13.10
N ARG A 290 -0.35 5.74 13.48
CA ARG A 290 -1.36 6.80 13.66
C ARG A 290 -1.96 7.22 12.33
N GLN A 291 -1.14 7.37 11.29
CA GLN A 291 -1.59 7.69 9.94
C GLN A 291 -2.40 6.54 9.35
N ARG A 292 -1.95 5.29 9.52
CA ARG A 292 -2.69 4.09 9.11
C ARG A 292 -4.09 4.05 9.74
N ARG A 293 -4.21 4.26 11.05
CA ARG A 293 -5.52 4.35 11.74
C ARG A 293 -6.43 5.44 11.16
N LYS A 294 -5.87 6.62 10.84
CA LYS A 294 -6.65 7.70 10.18
C LYS A 294 -7.17 7.27 8.81
N LEU A 295 -6.38 6.52 8.05
CA LEU A 295 -6.78 6.00 6.74
C LEU A 295 -7.86 4.92 6.85
N VAL A 296 -7.79 4.00 7.83
CA VAL A 296 -8.86 3.02 8.06
C VAL A 296 -10.19 3.72 8.38
N ARG A 297 -10.15 4.71 9.29
CA ARG A 297 -11.35 5.51 9.61
C ARG A 297 -11.95 6.18 8.39
N PHE A 298 -11.10 6.73 7.53
CA PHE A 298 -11.56 7.33 6.29
C PHE A 298 -12.19 6.31 5.35
N ALA A 299 -11.51 5.18 5.14
CA ALA A 299 -11.99 4.12 4.26
C ALA A 299 -13.37 3.64 4.72
N TYR A 300 -13.51 3.32 6.01
CA TYR A 300 -14.77 2.90 6.60
C TYR A 300 -15.88 3.96 6.46
N SER A 301 -15.57 5.23 6.72
CA SER A 301 -16.57 6.32 6.59
C SER A 301 -17.04 6.55 5.15
N SER A 302 -16.26 6.11 4.16
CA SER A 302 -16.51 6.32 2.73
C SER A 302 -16.89 5.03 2.01
N TYR A 303 -16.97 3.91 2.72
CA TYR A 303 -17.27 2.60 2.16
C TYR A 303 -18.78 2.41 1.97
N ASP A 304 -19.15 1.78 0.86
CA ASP A 304 -20.53 1.47 0.50
C ASP A 304 -21.11 0.34 1.37
N GLN A 305 -22.41 0.41 1.70
CA GLN A 305 -23.04 -0.41 2.73
C GLN A 305 -23.36 -1.85 2.28
N ASP A 306 -23.37 -2.09 0.97
CA ASP A 306 -23.83 -3.37 0.40
C ASP A 306 -22.73 -4.45 0.38
N GLN A 307 -21.53 -4.15 0.88
CA GLN A 307 -20.43 -5.10 0.96
C GLN A 307 -19.77 -5.07 2.34
N PRO A 308 -19.36 -6.22 2.89
CA PRO A 308 -18.67 -6.26 4.17
C PRO A 308 -17.29 -5.59 4.06
N PHE A 309 -17.02 -4.64 4.96
CA PHE A 309 -15.70 -4.02 5.08
C PHE A 309 -14.83 -4.84 6.03
N VAL A 310 -13.98 -5.69 5.46
CA VAL A 310 -13.23 -6.75 6.18
C VAL A 310 -12.32 -6.23 7.32
N TRP A 311 -12.06 -4.92 7.39
CA TRP A 311 -11.24 -4.28 8.43
C TRP A 311 -12.05 -3.54 9.52
N CYS A 312 -13.37 -3.78 9.59
CA CYS A 312 -14.25 -3.29 10.64
C CYS A 312 -14.91 -4.47 11.37
N PRO A 313 -14.98 -4.47 12.71
CA PRO A 313 -15.64 -5.53 13.44
C PRO A 313 -17.13 -5.62 13.06
N ARG A 314 -17.70 -6.83 13.15
CA ARG A 314 -19.03 -7.14 12.60
C ARG A 314 -20.14 -6.35 13.29
N ASN A 315 -19.98 -6.06 14.58
CA ASN A 315 -20.92 -5.26 15.37
C ASN A 315 -21.01 -3.78 14.93
N LEU A 316 -20.11 -3.34 14.05
CA LEU A 316 -20.07 -2.00 13.47
C LEU A 316 -20.34 -1.99 11.95
N GLN A 317 -20.49 -3.15 11.30
CA GLN A 317 -20.98 -3.21 9.91
C GLN A 317 -22.50 -3.11 9.92
#